data_AF-L1IFY1-F1
#
_entry.id   AF-L1IFY1-F1
#
_cell.length_a   1.000
_cell.length_b   1.000
_cell.length_c   1.000
_cell.angle_alpha   90.00
_cell.angle_beta   90.00
_cell.angle_gamma   90.00
#
_symmetry.space_group_name_H-M   'P 1'
#
loop_
_entity.id
_entity.type
_entity.pdbx_description
1 polymer ?
#
loop_
_entity_poly.entity_id
_entity_poly.type
_entity_poly.pdbx_seq_one_letter_code
_entity_poly.pdbx_strand_id
1 'polypeptide(L)'
;MKRIRLACKPCKDARLKCDNLQPCSRCTRLNIGESCIRTMEEKEERRRGCNSCITCKIAKAKCDEGRPCGRCKRLRRDSRCIYEELQPIQPRRLDEKEQEEEAIEEQETRHLRKNKKQNSMPSEHEAIAEGQAQEIQDVQQLSLPPDHPARWQQLQVERPIDFWIRSLSFDRPSLLREHMNSMGWPDRVLARHWEFGFSSKELMNIFVSLPPYLQQVTRRALHAIEIIMADKMEKKARTPQAKLL
;
A
#
# COMPACT_ATOMS: atom_id res chain seq x y z
N MET A 1 21.30 -37.83 7.74
CA MET A 1 20.61 -37.15 8.88
C MET A 1 20.60 -35.65 8.62
N LYS A 2 19.44 -34.99 8.65
CA LYS A 2 19.33 -33.54 8.36
C LYS A 2 19.73 -32.73 9.60
N ARG A 3 20.79 -31.92 9.50
CA ARG A 3 21.16 -30.96 10.56
C ARG A 3 20.23 -29.76 10.50
N ILE A 4 19.44 -29.55 11.54
CA ILE A 4 18.54 -28.39 11.65
C ILE A 4 19.24 -27.32 12.52
N ARG A 5 19.26 -26.05 12.11
CA ARG A 5 20.07 -24.98 12.76
C ARG A 5 19.48 -24.41 14.08
N LEU A 6 18.37 -24.95 14.56
CA LEU A 6 17.64 -24.43 15.73
C LEU A 6 17.83 -25.33 16.94
N ALA A 7 18.22 -24.78 18.09
CA ALA A 7 18.27 -25.55 19.34
C ALA A 7 16.87 -26.05 19.72
N CYS A 8 16.76 -27.28 20.24
CA CYS A 8 15.51 -27.78 20.83
C CYS A 8 15.15 -27.01 22.10
N LYS A 9 13.85 -26.96 22.42
CA LYS A 9 13.29 -26.22 23.56
C LYS A 9 13.97 -26.57 24.90
N PRO A 10 14.18 -27.83 25.29
CA PRO A 10 14.87 -28.14 26.55
C PRO A 10 16.30 -27.58 26.65
N CYS A 11 17.08 -27.67 25.56
CA CYS A 11 18.43 -27.09 25.53
C CYS A 11 18.41 -25.56 25.51
N LYS A 12 17.43 -24.94 24.84
CA LYS A 12 17.24 -23.49 24.82
C LYS A 12 16.88 -22.97 26.21
N ASP A 13 15.92 -23.60 26.88
CA ASP A 13 15.43 -23.22 28.21
C ASP A 13 16.55 -23.36 29.25
N ALA A 14 17.34 -24.43 29.16
CA ALA A 14 18.48 -24.64 30.04
C ALA A 14 19.75 -23.86 29.63
N ARG A 15 19.70 -23.06 28.54
CA ARG A 15 20.83 -22.27 27.99
C ARG A 15 22.08 -23.09 27.68
N LEU A 16 21.89 -24.29 27.13
CA LEU A 16 22.96 -25.25 26.82
C LEU A 16 23.07 -25.51 25.32
N LYS A 17 24.27 -25.92 24.88
CA LYS A 17 24.54 -26.22 23.46
C LYS A 17 23.73 -27.45 23.00
N CYS A 18 22.99 -27.28 21.90
CA CYS A 18 22.28 -28.36 21.21
C CYS A 18 23.12 -28.86 20.02
N ASP A 19 23.23 -30.17 19.87
CA ASP A 19 23.94 -30.86 18.77
C ASP A 19 23.12 -30.98 17.49
N ASN A 20 21.91 -30.44 17.50
CA ASN A 20 21.04 -30.33 16.33
C ASN A 20 20.61 -31.68 15.71
N LEU A 21 20.63 -32.78 16.48
CA LEU A 21 19.96 -34.04 16.14
C LEU A 21 18.51 -34.08 16.67
N GLN A 22 17.68 -35.01 16.19
CA GLN A 22 16.29 -35.19 16.65
C GLN A 22 16.02 -36.67 16.95
N PRO A 23 15.86 -37.05 18.23
CA PRO A 23 16.14 -36.24 19.42
C PRO A 23 17.63 -35.84 19.52
N CYS A 24 17.92 -34.74 20.21
CA CYS A 24 19.30 -34.25 20.38
C CYS A 24 20.05 -35.14 21.40
N SER A 25 21.36 -35.38 21.24
CA SER A 25 22.09 -36.37 22.08
C SER A 25 22.00 -36.05 23.58
N ARG A 26 21.82 -34.78 23.93
CA ARG A 26 21.63 -34.36 25.32
C ARG A 26 20.26 -34.76 25.86
N CYS A 27 19.19 -34.55 25.09
CA CYS A 27 17.85 -34.96 25.48
C CYS A 27 17.76 -36.48 25.62
N THR A 28 18.46 -37.23 24.77
CA THR A 28 18.56 -38.70 24.88
C THR A 28 19.25 -39.12 26.19
N ARG A 29 20.39 -38.50 26.55
CA ARG A 29 21.11 -38.81 27.80
C ARG A 29 20.33 -38.47 29.06
N LEU A 30 19.50 -37.43 29.01
CA LEU A 30 18.67 -36.99 30.13
C LEU A 30 17.32 -37.71 30.19
N ASN A 31 17.09 -38.69 29.31
CA ASN A 31 15.84 -39.44 29.20
C ASN A 31 14.59 -38.56 28.98
N ILE A 32 14.76 -37.44 28.27
CA ILE A 32 13.69 -36.49 27.89
C ILE A 32 13.57 -36.39 26.36
N GLY A 33 13.85 -37.50 25.65
CA GLY A 33 13.85 -37.55 24.19
C GLY A 33 12.50 -37.16 23.58
N GLU A 34 11.40 -37.54 24.22
CA GLU A 34 10.03 -37.22 23.80
C GLU A 34 9.74 -35.71 23.89
N SER A 35 10.34 -35.01 24.84
CA SER A 35 10.22 -33.56 25.00
C SER A 35 11.20 -32.76 24.13
N CYS A 36 11.99 -33.42 23.27
CA CYS A 36 12.97 -32.78 22.39
C CYS A 36 12.33 -32.10 21.17
N ILE A 37 11.47 -31.13 21.43
CA ILE A 37 10.70 -30.41 20.41
C ILE A 37 11.47 -29.16 19.97
N ARG A 38 11.43 -28.85 18.68
CA ARG A 38 11.91 -27.58 18.12
C ARG A 38 10.71 -26.77 17.67
N THR A 39 10.37 -25.74 18.43
CA THR A 39 9.35 -24.77 18.05
C THR A 39 9.98 -23.69 17.20
N MET A 40 9.46 -23.50 15.99
CA MET A 40 9.61 -22.23 15.28
C MET A 40 8.67 -21.26 16.01
N GLU A 41 9.16 -20.62 17.07
CA GLU A 41 8.44 -19.47 17.62
C GLU A 41 8.33 -18.47 16.47
N GLU A 42 7.09 -18.14 16.08
CA GLU A 42 6.85 -16.96 15.27
C GLU A 42 7.53 -15.83 16.02
N LYS A 43 8.64 -15.38 15.45
CA LYS A 43 9.43 -14.32 16.04
C LYS A 43 8.51 -13.12 15.99
N GLU A 44 7.85 -12.81 17.11
CA GLU A 44 7.19 -11.53 17.29
C GLU A 44 8.14 -10.51 16.71
N GLU A 45 7.67 -9.79 15.69
CA GLU A 45 8.49 -8.81 15.01
C GLU A 45 8.98 -7.89 16.11
N ARG A 46 10.27 -8.03 16.46
CA ARG A 46 10.93 -7.12 17.38
C ARG A 46 10.79 -5.79 16.68
N ARG A 47 9.77 -5.00 17.07
CA ARG A 47 9.63 -3.59 16.67
C ARG A 47 11.03 -3.06 16.84
N ARG A 48 11.70 -2.70 15.74
CA ARG A 48 13.11 -2.33 15.76
C ARG A 48 13.25 -1.27 16.84
N GLY A 49 13.75 -1.69 18.00
CA GLY A 49 13.87 -0.85 19.16
C GLY A 49 14.90 0.18 18.78
N CYS A 50 14.49 1.44 18.74
CA CYS A 50 15.34 2.61 18.80
C CYS A 50 14.40 3.81 18.80
N ASN A 51 13.66 4.02 19.89
CA ASN A 51 13.17 5.37 20.18
C ASN A 51 14.37 6.19 20.64
N SER A 52 15.35 6.43 19.77
CA SER A 52 16.40 7.40 20.06
C SER A 52 15.74 8.77 20.22
N CYS A 53 16.12 9.56 21.23
CA CYS A 53 15.62 10.92 21.33
C CYS A 53 15.90 11.70 20.04
N ILE A 54 15.05 12.68 19.72
CA ILE A 54 15.08 13.46 18.47
C ILE A 54 16.47 14.08 18.27
N THR A 55 17.10 14.58 19.33
CA THR A 55 18.45 15.14 19.28
C THR A 55 19.51 14.13 18.85
N CYS A 56 19.46 12.91 19.39
CA CYS A 56 20.41 11.85 19.03
C CYS A 56 20.15 11.30 17.63
N LYS A 57 18.87 11.26 17.20
CA LYS A 57 18.43 10.89 15.85
C LYS A 57 18.99 11.87 14.81
N ILE A 58 18.83 13.18 15.02
CA ILE A 58 19.38 14.25 14.15
C ILE A 58 20.91 14.17 14.12
N ALA A 59 21.53 14.00 15.28
CA ALA A 59 22.99 13.91 15.40
C ALA A 59 23.58 12.55 14.98
N LYS A 60 22.74 11.61 14.50
CA LYS A 60 23.10 10.24 14.11
C LYS A 60 24.05 9.53 15.09
N ALA A 61 23.81 9.65 16.40
CA ALA A 61 24.62 8.95 17.39
C ALA A 61 23.80 8.12 18.36
N LYS A 62 24.48 7.18 19.02
CA LYS A 62 23.88 6.23 19.95
C LYS A 62 23.17 6.96 21.10
N CYS A 63 21.89 6.65 21.27
CA CYS A 63 21.08 7.07 22.40
C CYS A 63 21.06 5.94 23.44
N ASP A 64 21.17 6.28 24.71
CA ASP A 64 21.07 5.37 25.85
C ASP A 64 19.64 5.28 26.42
N GLU A 65 18.68 5.91 25.74
CA GLU A 65 17.23 5.82 26.02
C GLU A 65 16.78 6.35 27.41
N GLY A 66 17.69 6.88 28.22
CA GLY A 66 17.37 7.60 29.45
C GLY A 66 16.54 8.88 29.18
N ARG A 67 15.79 9.36 30.18
CA ARG A 67 15.03 10.63 30.10
C ARG A 67 15.48 11.60 31.20
N PRO A 68 16.27 12.64 30.89
CA PRO A 68 16.99 12.87 29.63
C PRO A 68 18.09 11.83 29.40
N CYS A 69 18.49 11.61 28.15
CA CYS A 69 19.49 10.60 27.82
C CYS A 69 20.88 11.09 28.27
N GLY A 70 21.78 10.17 28.64
CA GLY A 70 23.09 10.48 29.21
C GLY A 70 23.98 11.32 28.29
N ARG A 71 23.80 11.20 26.97
CA ARG A 71 24.45 12.10 26.01
C ARG A 71 23.91 13.53 26.10
N CYS A 72 22.60 13.72 26.12
CA CYS A 72 22.00 15.04 26.25
C CYS A 72 22.34 15.70 27.58
N LYS A 73 22.38 14.90 28.67
CA LYS A 73 22.81 15.36 30.01
C LYS A 73 24.25 15.86 30.02
N ARG A 74 25.19 15.12 29.41
CA ARG A 74 26.60 15.56 29.30
C ARG A 74 26.77 16.84 28.48
N LEU A 75 25.93 17.04 27.46
CA LEU A 75 25.96 18.23 26.61
C LEU A 75 25.19 19.42 27.20
N ARG A 76 24.58 19.27 28.38
CA ARG A 76 23.67 20.26 29.01
C ARG A 76 22.54 20.69 28.07
N ARG A 77 22.00 19.74 27.30
CA ARG A 77 20.87 19.93 26.37
C ARG A 77 19.62 19.16 26.83
N ASP A 78 19.46 19.07 28.13
CA ASP A 78 18.47 18.25 28.82
C ASP A 78 17.05 18.61 28.36
N SER A 79 16.78 19.92 28.24
CA SER A 79 15.49 20.48 27.80
C SER A 79 15.14 20.18 26.34
N ARG A 80 16.13 19.81 25.51
CA ARG A 80 15.91 19.46 24.09
C ARG A 80 15.82 17.94 23.87
N CYS A 81 15.98 17.13 24.92
CA CYS A 81 15.95 15.68 24.84
C CYS A 81 14.52 15.14 24.78
N ILE A 82 13.85 15.34 23.65
CA ILE A 82 12.47 14.93 23.41
C ILE A 82 12.44 13.58 22.68
N TYR A 83 11.51 12.72 23.05
CA TYR A 83 11.21 11.47 22.33
C TYR A 83 9.93 11.68 21.55
N GLU A 84 9.90 11.18 20.32
CA GLU A 84 8.69 11.19 19.48
C GLU A 84 7.67 10.26 20.17
N GLU A 85 6.61 10.84 20.74
CA GLU A 85 5.49 10.06 21.23
C GLU A 85 4.83 9.43 20.02
N LEU A 86 5.05 8.13 19.85
CA LEU A 86 4.30 7.34 18.89
C LEU A 86 2.85 7.41 19.35
N GLN A 87 2.09 8.32 18.76
CA GLN A 87 0.65 8.27 18.84
C GLN A 87 0.27 6.86 18.42
N PRO A 88 -0.41 6.07 19.28
CA PRO A 88 -0.91 4.78 18.86
C PRO A 88 -1.72 5.08 17.60
N ILE A 89 -1.34 4.45 16.48
CA ILE A 89 -2.15 4.50 15.27
C ILE A 89 -3.49 3.96 15.75
N GLN A 90 -4.45 4.86 15.98
CA GLN A 90 -5.78 4.42 16.29
C GLN A 90 -6.16 3.57 15.08
N PRO A 91 -6.49 2.29 15.27
CA PRO A 91 -7.02 1.51 14.17
C PRO A 91 -8.23 2.30 13.70
N ARG A 92 -8.11 3.02 12.58
CA ARG A 92 -9.24 3.70 11.95
C ARG A 92 -10.29 2.62 11.87
N ARG A 93 -11.38 2.79 12.63
CA ARG A 93 -12.55 1.93 12.51
C ARG A 93 -12.96 2.10 11.06
N LEU A 94 -12.80 1.04 10.28
CA LEU A 94 -13.13 1.03 8.85
C LEU A 94 -14.60 1.44 8.64
N ASP A 95 -15.43 1.26 9.68
CA ASP A 95 -16.85 1.58 9.74
C ASP A 95 -17.19 3.06 9.51
N GLU A 96 -16.37 4.03 9.97
CA GLU A 96 -16.71 5.46 9.82
C GLU A 96 -16.55 5.94 8.37
N LYS A 97 -15.61 5.34 7.62
CA LYS A 97 -15.36 5.70 6.23
C LYS A 97 -16.36 5.03 5.28
N GLU A 98 -16.78 3.81 5.60
CA GLU A 98 -17.86 3.12 4.87
C GLU A 98 -19.19 3.85 5.05
N GLN A 99 -19.50 4.36 6.26
CA GLN A 99 -20.72 5.16 6.51
C GLN A 99 -20.71 6.50 5.78
N GLU A 100 -19.56 7.17 5.69
CA GLU A 100 -19.44 8.44 4.96
C GLU A 100 -19.57 8.24 3.45
N GLU A 101 -19.02 7.15 2.90
CA GLU A 101 -19.16 6.79 1.49
C GLU A 101 -20.61 6.40 1.12
N GLU A 102 -21.32 5.64 1.97
CA GLU A 102 -22.75 5.35 1.78
C GLU A 102 -23.64 6.61 1.81
N ALA A 103 -23.36 7.55 2.72
CA ALA A 103 -24.12 8.80 2.82
C ALA A 103 -23.96 9.69 1.57
N ILE A 104 -22.77 9.68 0.95
CA ILE A 104 -22.49 10.42 -0.29
C ILE A 104 -23.24 9.79 -1.47
N GLU A 105 -23.24 8.46 -1.59
CA GLU A 105 -23.96 7.74 -2.65
C GLU A 105 -25.48 7.95 -2.56
N GLU A 106 -26.04 7.98 -1.35
CA GLU A 106 -27.47 8.26 -1.14
C GLU A 106 -27.85 9.71 -1.54
N GLN A 107 -26.94 10.68 -1.33
CA GLN A 107 -27.17 12.06 -1.78
C GLN A 107 -27.11 12.20 -3.32
N GLU A 108 -26.14 11.56 -3.98
CA GLU A 108 -26.00 11.63 -5.45
C GLU A 108 -27.21 11.01 -6.16
N THR A 109 -27.71 9.86 -5.68
CA THR A 109 -28.91 9.21 -6.24
C THR A 109 -30.19 10.04 -6.07
N ARG A 110 -30.32 10.78 -4.96
CA ARG A 110 -31.45 11.70 -4.72
C ARG A 110 -31.41 12.90 -5.68
N HIS A 111 -30.23 13.41 -6.04
CA HIS A 111 -30.09 14.52 -7.00
C HIS A 111 -30.45 14.13 -8.43
N LEU A 112 -30.03 12.94 -8.89
CA LEU A 112 -30.34 12.45 -10.24
C LEU A 112 -31.85 12.23 -10.47
N ARG A 113 -32.59 11.81 -9.44
CA ARG A 113 -34.05 11.66 -9.51
C ARG A 113 -34.80 12.99 -9.68
N LYS A 114 -34.26 14.09 -9.15
CA LYS A 114 -34.88 15.42 -9.28
C LYS A 114 -34.69 16.02 -10.67
N ASN A 115 -33.51 15.87 -11.29
CA ASN A 115 -33.24 16.41 -12.63
C ASN A 115 -34.02 15.70 -13.75
N LYS A 116 -34.35 14.41 -13.60
CA LYS A 116 -35.10 13.66 -14.63
C LYS A 116 -36.55 14.16 -14.81
N LYS A 117 -37.11 14.89 -13.84
CA LYS A 117 -38.49 15.40 -13.92
C LYS A 117 -38.62 16.75 -14.64
N GLN A 118 -37.52 17.43 -14.94
CA GLN A 118 -37.53 18.74 -15.60
C GLN A 118 -37.20 18.72 -17.11
N ASN A 119 -36.69 17.61 -17.65
CA ASN A 119 -36.24 17.53 -19.05
C ASN A 119 -37.23 16.82 -20.02
N SER A 120 -38.51 16.70 -19.69
CA SER A 120 -39.54 16.19 -20.62
C SER A 120 -40.32 17.32 -21.31
N MET A 121 -39.62 18.14 -22.10
CA MET A 121 -40.22 19.01 -23.12
C MET A 121 -39.48 18.75 -24.43
N PRO A 122 -40.16 18.30 -25.52
CA PRO A 122 -39.53 18.14 -26.82
C PRO A 122 -39.47 19.52 -27.50
N SER A 123 -38.26 19.98 -27.80
CA SER A 123 -38.01 21.14 -28.65
C SER A 123 -37.43 20.65 -29.97
N GLU A 124 -38.27 20.62 -30.99
CA GLU A 124 -37.84 20.54 -32.38
C GLU A 124 -37.31 21.92 -32.78
N HIS A 125 -36.07 22.00 -33.27
CA HIS A 125 -35.64 22.93 -34.31
C HIS A 125 -34.18 22.64 -34.69
N GLU A 126 -34.00 22.07 -35.88
CA GLU A 126 -32.76 22.11 -36.65
C GLU A 126 -32.50 23.54 -37.14
N ALA A 127 -31.25 24.00 -37.08
CA ALA A 127 -30.69 24.93 -38.06
C ALA A 127 -29.16 25.03 -37.95
N ILE A 128 -28.56 25.05 -39.14
CA ILE A 128 -27.16 25.14 -39.53
C ILE A 128 -26.56 26.51 -39.19
N ALA A 129 -25.28 26.57 -38.79
CA ALA A 129 -24.43 27.74 -39.04
C ALA A 129 -22.93 27.40 -38.91
N GLU A 130 -22.26 27.34 -40.06
CA GLU A 130 -20.81 27.54 -40.21
C GLU A 130 -20.45 28.98 -39.79
N GLY A 131 -19.28 29.18 -39.16
CA GLY A 131 -18.85 30.53 -38.78
C GLY A 131 -17.47 30.63 -38.13
N GLN A 132 -16.46 30.84 -38.97
CA GLN A 132 -15.34 31.78 -38.81
C GLN A 132 -14.30 31.53 -37.69
N ALA A 133 -13.12 31.08 -38.16
CA ALA A 133 -11.84 31.28 -37.50
C ALA A 133 -11.46 32.77 -37.55
N GLN A 134 -11.16 33.36 -36.40
CA GLN A 134 -10.55 34.68 -36.30
C GLN A 134 -9.14 34.60 -35.73
N GLU A 135 -8.29 35.24 -36.51
CA GLU A 135 -6.88 35.57 -36.39
C GLU A 135 -6.66 36.55 -35.22
N ILE A 136 -5.67 36.28 -34.36
CA ILE A 136 -5.12 37.28 -33.43
C ILE A 136 -3.61 37.33 -33.65
N GLN A 137 -3.18 38.43 -34.27
CA GLN A 137 -1.79 38.86 -34.43
C GLN A 137 -1.32 39.70 -33.22
N ASP A 138 -0.04 39.53 -32.92
CA ASP A 138 0.94 40.51 -32.43
C ASP A 138 0.57 41.57 -31.38
N VAL A 139 1.17 41.45 -30.19
CA VAL A 139 1.62 42.61 -29.39
C VAL A 139 2.95 42.31 -28.65
N GLN A 140 4.01 42.89 -29.20
CA GLN A 140 5.17 43.57 -28.57
C GLN A 140 6.19 42.81 -27.69
N GLN A 141 7.40 42.75 -28.26
CA GLN A 141 8.70 42.79 -27.58
C GLN A 141 8.79 43.92 -26.55
N LEU A 142 9.34 43.62 -25.36
CA LEU A 142 10.07 44.58 -24.52
C LEU A 142 11.16 43.84 -23.72
N SER A 143 12.26 44.56 -23.54
CA SER A 143 13.65 44.19 -23.29
C SER A 143 14.04 43.68 -21.87
N LEU A 144 15.09 42.85 -21.83
CA LEU A 144 15.96 42.48 -20.68
C LEU A 144 16.96 43.62 -20.32
N PRO A 145 17.77 43.54 -19.22
CA PRO A 145 17.59 43.01 -17.86
C PRO A 145 18.04 44.04 -16.77
N PRO A 146 18.01 43.70 -15.46
CA PRO A 146 19.33 43.56 -14.80
C PRO A 146 19.41 42.44 -13.73
N ASP A 147 20.66 42.10 -13.43
CA ASP A 147 21.16 41.02 -12.57
C ASP A 147 20.48 40.87 -11.20
N HIS A 148 19.92 39.68 -10.95
CA HIS A 148 19.50 39.24 -9.62
C HIS A 148 20.18 37.91 -9.25
N PRO A 149 20.74 37.80 -8.03
CA PRO A 149 21.49 36.63 -7.60
C PRO A 149 20.57 35.43 -7.43
N ALA A 150 20.93 34.32 -8.11
CA ALA A 150 20.45 32.95 -7.98
C ALA A 150 19.27 32.73 -7.01
N ARG A 151 18.10 33.20 -7.40
CA ARG A 151 16.82 32.77 -6.84
C ARG A 151 16.63 31.34 -7.33
N TRP A 152 16.80 30.37 -6.43
CA TRP A 152 16.35 29.01 -6.66
C TRP A 152 14.86 29.09 -7.00
N GLN A 153 14.56 29.14 -8.30
CA GLN A 153 13.21 29.04 -8.80
C GLN A 153 12.71 27.72 -8.24
N GLN A 154 11.66 27.80 -7.43
CA GLN A 154 10.87 26.65 -7.07
C GLN A 154 10.47 26.00 -8.39
N LEU A 155 11.19 24.95 -8.77
CA LEU A 155 10.67 23.95 -9.69
C LEU A 155 9.35 23.54 -9.06
N GLN A 156 8.26 24.06 -9.62
CA GLN A 156 6.94 23.53 -9.36
C GLN A 156 6.97 22.13 -9.93
N VAL A 157 7.39 21.18 -9.08
CA VAL A 157 7.12 19.77 -9.30
C VAL A 157 5.61 19.69 -9.20
N GLU A 158 4.97 19.68 -10.37
CA GLU A 158 3.57 19.35 -10.53
C GLU A 158 3.41 17.99 -9.84
N ARG A 159 2.82 18.02 -8.64
CA ARG A 159 2.61 16.80 -7.87
C ARG A 159 1.65 15.96 -8.70
N PRO A 160 1.93 14.66 -8.93
CA PRO A 160 0.99 13.77 -9.59
C PRO A 160 -0.39 13.99 -8.99
N ILE A 161 -1.37 14.25 -9.85
CA ILE A 161 -2.78 14.52 -9.53
C ILE A 161 -3.14 13.76 -8.25
N ASP A 162 -3.63 14.47 -7.23
CA ASP A 162 -4.09 13.84 -5.99
C ASP A 162 -5.02 12.69 -6.39
N PHE A 163 -4.54 11.46 -6.25
CA PHE A 163 -5.29 10.25 -6.56
C PHE A 163 -6.40 10.16 -5.52
N TRP A 164 -7.46 10.93 -5.74
CA TRP A 164 -8.77 10.60 -5.23
C TRP A 164 -9.15 9.30 -5.91
N ILE A 165 -8.81 8.19 -5.25
CA ILE A 165 -9.26 6.85 -5.59
C ILE A 165 -10.77 6.83 -5.31
N ARG A 166 -11.54 7.52 -6.14
CA ARG A 166 -12.92 7.12 -6.39
C ARG A 166 -12.77 5.81 -7.12
N SER A 167 -13.17 4.71 -6.48
CA SER A 167 -13.23 3.39 -7.09
C SER A 167 -14.04 3.50 -8.39
N LEU A 168 -13.35 3.68 -9.52
CA LEU A 168 -13.98 3.68 -10.83
C LEU A 168 -14.33 2.23 -11.14
N SER A 169 -15.50 1.81 -10.68
CA SER A 169 -16.10 0.55 -11.12
C SER A 169 -16.60 0.75 -12.54
N PHE A 170 -15.84 0.25 -13.51
CA PHE A 170 -16.35 0.12 -14.87
C PHE A 170 -17.27 -1.10 -14.91
N ASP A 171 -18.59 -0.87 -14.91
CA ASP A 171 -19.62 -1.92 -15.01
C ASP A 171 -19.56 -2.71 -16.34
N ARG A 172 -18.77 -2.24 -17.32
CA ARG A 172 -18.56 -2.93 -18.59
C ARG A 172 -17.19 -3.58 -18.63
N PRO A 173 -17.09 -4.86 -19.05
CA PRO A 173 -15.79 -5.48 -19.33
C PRO A 173 -15.06 -4.59 -20.35
N SER A 174 -13.92 -4.05 -19.95
CA SER A 174 -13.13 -3.22 -20.86
C SER A 174 -12.61 -4.09 -21.99
N LEU A 175 -12.46 -3.54 -23.20
CA LEU A 175 -11.82 -4.26 -24.32
C LEU A 175 -10.42 -4.77 -23.94
N LEU A 176 -9.74 -4.10 -22.99
CA LEU A 176 -8.47 -4.60 -22.46
C LEU A 176 -8.66 -5.91 -21.70
N ARG A 177 -9.71 -6.02 -20.89
CA ARG A 177 -10.03 -7.22 -20.12
C ARG A 177 -10.10 -8.46 -21.01
N GLU A 178 -10.88 -8.38 -22.08
CA GLU A 178 -11.00 -9.46 -23.06
C GLU A 178 -9.66 -9.78 -23.75
N HIS A 179 -8.90 -8.73 -24.08
CA HIS A 179 -7.59 -8.87 -24.70
C HIS A 179 -6.56 -9.52 -23.76
N MET A 180 -6.59 -9.23 -22.46
CA MET A 180 -5.69 -9.84 -21.48
C MET A 180 -6.08 -11.28 -21.14
N ASN A 181 -7.39 -11.54 -21.08
CA ASN A 181 -7.90 -12.90 -20.90
C ASN A 181 -7.53 -13.79 -22.10
N SER A 182 -7.58 -13.27 -23.33
CA SER A 182 -7.15 -14.03 -24.53
C SER A 182 -5.65 -14.36 -24.53
N MET A 183 -4.84 -13.52 -23.87
CA MET A 183 -3.42 -13.79 -23.64
C MET A 183 -3.15 -14.70 -22.43
N GLY A 184 -4.18 -15.08 -21.67
CA GLY A 184 -4.07 -15.95 -20.49
C GLY A 184 -3.59 -15.23 -19.22
N TRP A 185 -3.85 -13.93 -19.09
CA TRP A 185 -3.61 -13.20 -17.84
C TRP A 185 -4.85 -13.22 -16.94
N PRO A 186 -4.68 -13.32 -15.61
CA PRO A 186 -5.77 -13.34 -14.63
C PRO A 186 -6.38 -11.95 -14.45
N ASP A 187 -7.69 -11.95 -14.26
CA ASP A 187 -8.56 -10.80 -14.49
C ASP A 187 -8.52 -9.80 -13.32
N ARG A 188 -8.58 -10.33 -12.10
CA ARG A 188 -8.78 -9.53 -10.88
C ARG A 188 -7.59 -8.70 -10.45
N VAL A 189 -6.37 -9.12 -10.78
CA VAL A 189 -5.19 -8.36 -10.34
C VAL A 189 -5.03 -7.08 -11.16
N LEU A 190 -5.44 -7.11 -12.42
CA LEU A 190 -5.37 -5.96 -13.32
C LEU A 190 -6.45 -4.93 -13.02
N ALA A 191 -7.66 -5.40 -12.66
CA ALA A 191 -8.74 -4.53 -12.20
C ALA A 191 -8.30 -3.60 -11.07
N ARG A 192 -7.46 -4.09 -10.12
CA ARG A 192 -6.91 -3.26 -9.04
C ARG A 192 -5.79 -2.32 -9.45
N HIS A 193 -4.96 -2.70 -10.42
CA HIS A 193 -3.91 -1.78 -10.88
C HIS A 193 -4.52 -0.59 -11.63
N TRP A 194 -5.68 -0.77 -12.24
CA TRP A 194 -6.43 0.29 -12.91
C TRP A 194 -7.03 1.33 -11.95
N GLU A 195 -7.26 0.99 -10.69
CA GLU A 195 -7.68 1.95 -9.64
C GLU A 195 -6.63 3.04 -9.39
N PHE A 196 -5.38 2.82 -9.80
CA PHE A 196 -4.26 3.76 -9.64
C PHE A 196 -3.94 4.56 -10.90
N GLY A 197 -4.83 4.62 -11.89
CA GLY A 197 -4.72 5.53 -13.04
C GLY A 197 -3.60 5.25 -14.05
N PHE A 198 -3.16 3.99 -14.15
CA PHE A 198 -2.15 3.62 -15.15
C PHE A 198 -2.73 3.55 -16.57
N SER A 199 -1.95 3.98 -17.56
CA SER A 199 -2.27 3.80 -18.98
C SER A 199 -2.33 2.31 -19.31
N SER A 200 -3.50 1.85 -19.79
CA SER A 200 -3.74 0.47 -20.22
C SER A 200 -2.68 -0.04 -21.20
N LYS A 201 -2.27 0.83 -22.13
CA LYS A 201 -1.25 0.55 -23.14
C LYS A 201 0.14 0.36 -22.53
N GLU A 202 0.51 1.17 -21.55
CA GLU A 202 1.82 1.07 -20.88
C GLU A 202 1.89 -0.19 -20.02
N LEU A 203 0.82 -0.48 -19.27
CA LEU A 203 0.73 -1.70 -18.47
C LEU A 203 0.86 -2.95 -19.35
N MET A 204 0.20 -2.95 -20.50
CA MET A 204 0.32 -4.00 -21.51
C MET A 204 1.74 -4.12 -22.05
N ASN A 205 2.37 -2.99 -22.39
CA ASN A 205 3.75 -2.98 -22.85
C ASN A 205 4.70 -3.58 -21.82
N ILE A 206 4.49 -3.34 -20.52
CA ILE A 206 5.28 -3.97 -19.46
C ILE A 206 5.13 -5.50 -19.53
N PHE A 207 3.91 -6.03 -19.56
CA PHE A 207 3.71 -7.48 -19.56
C PHE A 207 4.21 -8.18 -20.83
N VAL A 208 4.04 -7.55 -21.99
CA VAL A 208 4.47 -8.10 -23.29
C VAL A 208 5.99 -8.00 -23.46
N SER A 209 6.62 -6.96 -22.91
CA SER A 209 8.08 -6.77 -23.00
C SER A 209 8.88 -7.64 -22.03
N LEU A 210 8.24 -8.32 -21.07
CA LEU A 210 8.92 -9.25 -20.19
C LEU A 210 9.54 -10.42 -20.98
N PRO A 211 10.76 -10.88 -20.63
CA PRO A 211 11.30 -12.14 -21.12
C PRO A 211 10.34 -13.32 -20.89
N PRO A 212 10.27 -14.33 -21.78
CA PRO A 212 9.27 -15.40 -21.71
C PRO A 212 9.21 -16.15 -20.37
N TYR A 213 10.36 -16.40 -19.75
CA TYR A 213 10.44 -17.02 -18.42
C TYR A 213 9.78 -16.15 -17.34
N LEU A 214 10.01 -14.83 -17.37
CA LEU A 214 9.39 -13.90 -16.43
C LEU A 214 7.90 -13.76 -16.68
N GLN A 215 7.45 -13.77 -17.94
CA GLN A 215 6.02 -13.82 -18.24
C GLN A 215 5.35 -15.02 -17.59
N GLN A 216 5.95 -16.22 -17.71
CA GLN A 216 5.39 -17.44 -17.14
C GLN A 216 5.31 -17.38 -15.61
N VAL A 217 6.38 -16.91 -14.95
CA VAL A 217 6.41 -16.77 -13.49
C VAL A 217 5.37 -15.75 -13.03
N THR A 218 5.29 -14.59 -13.68
CA THR A 218 4.33 -13.54 -13.35
C THR A 218 2.90 -14.01 -13.56
N ARG A 219 2.58 -14.71 -14.66
CA ARG A 219 1.25 -15.30 -14.88
C ARG A 219 0.86 -16.26 -13.76
N ARG A 220 1.75 -17.18 -13.39
CA ARG A 220 1.51 -18.13 -12.28
C ARG A 220 1.31 -17.43 -10.95
N ALA A 221 2.12 -16.41 -10.65
CA ALA A 221 2.02 -15.64 -9.42
C ALA A 221 0.68 -14.89 -9.34
N LEU A 222 0.30 -14.19 -10.41
CA LEU A 222 -0.96 -13.46 -10.47
C LEU A 222 -2.17 -14.40 -10.37
N HIS A 223 -2.11 -15.58 -10.99
CA HIS A 223 -3.16 -16.59 -10.88
C HIS A 223 -3.29 -17.14 -9.45
N ALA A 224 -2.16 -17.37 -8.77
CA ALA A 224 -2.17 -17.77 -7.38
C ALA A 224 -2.78 -16.69 -6.47
N ILE A 225 -2.47 -15.42 -6.72
CA ILE A 225 -3.07 -14.29 -6.00
C ILE A 225 -4.58 -14.26 -6.22
N GLU A 226 -5.05 -14.49 -7.44
CA GLU A 226 -6.48 -14.53 -7.76
C GLU A 226 -7.21 -15.65 -6.98
N ILE A 227 -6.65 -16.85 -6.93
CA ILE A 227 -7.18 -17.96 -6.12
C ILE A 227 -7.25 -17.58 -4.64
N ILE A 228 -6.17 -17.02 -4.09
CA ILE A 228 -6.12 -16.61 -2.67
C ILE A 228 -7.17 -15.53 -2.37
N MET A 229 -7.36 -14.58 -3.30
CA MET A 229 -8.37 -13.53 -3.14
C MET A 229 -9.79 -14.08 -3.24
N ALA A 230 -10.06 -15.01 -4.14
CA ALA A 230 -11.35 -15.68 -4.26
C ALA A 230 -11.69 -16.45 -2.96
N ASP A 231 -10.75 -17.23 -2.43
CA ASP A 231 -10.90 -17.94 -1.15
C ASP A 231 -11.14 -16.97 0.03
N LYS A 232 -10.43 -15.84 0.08
CA LYS A 232 -10.67 -14.80 1.09
C LYS A 232 -12.07 -14.18 0.98
N MET A 233 -12.56 -13.92 -0.22
CA MET A 233 -13.91 -13.38 -0.42
C MET A 233 -14.97 -14.40 0.00
N GLU A 234 -14.78 -15.67 -0.34
CA GLU A 234 -15.68 -16.75 0.06
C GLU A 234 -15.72 -16.93 1.59
N LYS A 235 -14.56 -16.88 2.26
CA LYS A 235 -14.47 -16.90 3.72
C LYS A 235 -15.18 -15.71 4.37
N LYS A 236 -15.01 -14.49 3.83
CA LYS A 236 -15.73 -13.30 4.29
C LYS A 236 -17.24 -13.45 4.13
N ALA A 237 -17.71 -13.98 3.01
CA ALA A 237 -19.14 -14.20 2.77
C ALA A 237 -19.76 -15.23 3.73
N ARG A 238 -18.98 -16.19 4.25
CA ARG A 238 -19.43 -17.20 5.22
C ARG A 238 -19.43 -16.72 6.69
N THR A 239 -18.70 -15.67 7.01
CA THR A 239 -18.53 -15.16 8.38
C THR A 239 -19.75 -14.44 9.01
N PRO A 240 -20.74 -13.87 8.30
CA PRO A 240 -21.79 -13.03 8.92
C PRO A 240 -22.74 -13.75 9.88
N GLN A 241 -22.86 -15.08 9.84
CA GLN A 241 -23.94 -15.78 10.57
C GLN A 241 -23.56 -16.24 11.99
N ALA A 242 -22.28 -16.21 12.36
CA ALA A 242 -21.81 -16.77 13.64
C ALA A 242 -21.87 -15.79 14.84
N LYS A 243 -22.31 -14.55 14.64
CA LYS A 243 -22.36 -13.50 15.70
C LYS A 243 -23.77 -13.08 16.12
N LEU A 244 -24.80 -13.75 15.63
CA LEU A 244 -26.21 -13.46 15.94
C LEU A 244 -26.91 -14.55 16.76
N LEU A 245 -26.14 -15.48 17.34
CA LEU A 245 -26.59 -16.47 18.33
C LEU A 245 -25.76 -16.30 19.61
#